data_AF-A0A2W7MMW8-F1
#
_entry.id   AF-A0A2W7MMW8-F1
#
_cell.length_a   1.000
_cell.length_b   1.000
_cell.length_c   1.000
_cell.angle_alpha   90.00
_cell.angle_beta   90.00
_cell.angle_gamma   90.00
#
_symmetry.space_group_name_H-M   'P 1'
#
loop_
_entity.id
_entity.type
_entity.pdbx_description
1 polymer ?
#
loop_
_entity_poly.entity_id
_entity_poly.type
_entity_poly.pdbx_seq_one_letter_code
_entity_poly.pdbx_strand_id
1 'polypeptide(L)'
;MKIRKDSWSSEEDNLLKELVLKKIEQGHTQLSAFQEASVLLGRSKQACAFRWNKNLRPTLVPKEVYPREVPDSTSLQNHLQLAMNSYDEMKQSYEEILKAHMSLKKEYELLENWLKQGMTYIGKRS
;
A
#
# COMPACT_ATOMS: atom_id res chain seq x y z
N MET A 1 34.99 -2.69 -19.97
CA MET A 1 34.83 -1.24 -19.68
C MET A 1 33.41 -0.83 -20.06
N LYS A 2 32.53 -0.47 -19.10
CA LYS A 2 31.17 0.02 -19.42
C LYS A 2 31.30 1.48 -19.83
N ILE A 3 31.29 1.75 -21.13
CA ILE A 3 31.36 3.11 -21.68
C ILE A 3 30.13 3.87 -21.17
N ARG A 4 30.36 4.99 -20.49
CA ARG A 4 29.30 5.83 -19.95
C ARG A 4 28.61 6.53 -21.12
N LYS A 5 27.39 6.13 -21.45
CA LYS A 5 26.51 6.87 -22.39
C LYS A 5 26.00 8.12 -21.66
N ASP A 6 26.83 9.16 -21.60
CA ASP A 6 26.52 10.39 -20.86
C ASP A 6 25.47 11.27 -21.55
N SER A 7 25.37 11.17 -22.88
CA SER A 7 24.44 11.99 -23.66
C SER A 7 23.19 11.19 -24.03
N TRP A 8 22.02 11.74 -23.72
CA TRP A 8 20.73 11.29 -24.25
C TRP A 8 20.48 11.98 -25.59
N SER A 9 20.10 11.24 -26.62
CA SER A 9 19.67 11.82 -27.90
C SER A 9 18.17 12.16 -27.87
N SER A 10 17.75 13.02 -28.80
CA SER A 10 16.34 13.39 -28.96
C SER A 10 15.47 12.17 -29.29
N GLU A 11 16.01 11.22 -30.07
CA GLU A 11 15.33 9.97 -30.42
C GLU A 11 15.16 9.08 -29.19
N GLU A 12 16.18 8.95 -28.35
CA GLU A 12 16.10 8.20 -27.09
C GLU A 12 15.07 8.82 -26.12
N ASP A 13 15.02 10.15 -26.06
CA ASP A 13 14.04 10.88 -25.27
C ASP A 13 12.61 10.70 -25.80
N ASN A 14 12.42 10.74 -27.11
CA ASN A 14 11.12 10.53 -27.74
C ASN A 14 10.60 9.11 -27.51
N LEU A 15 11.46 8.09 -27.66
CA LEU A 15 11.09 6.71 -27.38
C LEU A 15 10.72 6.51 -25.91
N LEU A 16 11.50 7.08 -24.98
CA LEU A 16 11.19 7.02 -23.55
C LEU A 16 9.85 7.70 -23.23
N LYS A 17 9.55 8.84 -23.87
CA LYS A 17 8.27 9.53 -23.69
C LYS A 17 7.10 8.70 -24.16
N GLU A 18 7.16 8.22 -25.40
CA GLU A 18 6.10 7.42 -26.02
C GLU A 18 5.76 6.21 -25.15
N LEU A 19 6.80 5.48 -24.72
CA LEU A 19 6.61 4.26 -23.96
C LEU A 19 6.00 4.50 -22.57
N VAL A 20 6.44 5.55 -21.88
CA VAL A 20 5.90 5.90 -20.57
C VAL A 20 4.45 6.38 -20.68
N LEU A 21 4.14 7.23 -21.66
CA LEU A 21 2.77 7.71 -21.88
C LEU A 21 1.83 6.57 -22.26
N LYS A 22 2.24 5.70 -23.21
CA LYS A 22 1.48 4.52 -23.61
C LYS A 22 1.18 3.59 -22.43
N LYS A 23 2.17 3.33 -21.55
CA LYS A 23 1.94 2.49 -20.36
C LYS A 23 0.99 3.14 -19.37
N ILE A 24 1.07 4.46 -19.18
CA ILE A 24 0.15 5.20 -18.30
C ILE A 24 -1.28 5.13 -18.86
N GLU A 25 -1.47 5.35 -20.16
CA GLU A 25 -2.78 5.23 -20.82
C GLU A 25 -3.38 3.82 -20.70
N GLN A 26 -2.53 2.80 -20.70
CA GLN A 26 -2.92 1.40 -20.49
C GLN A 26 -3.14 1.03 -19.00
N GLY A 27 -3.01 1.98 -18.07
CA GLY A 27 -3.15 1.74 -16.63
C GLY A 27 -1.98 0.99 -15.98
N HIS A 28 -0.85 0.89 -16.67
CA HIS A 28 0.36 0.26 -16.14
C HIS A 28 1.24 1.25 -15.38
N THR A 29 2.13 0.70 -14.54
CA THR A 29 3.05 1.51 -13.74
C THR A 29 4.17 2.10 -14.59
N GLN A 30 4.65 3.30 -14.21
CA GLN A 30 5.87 3.90 -14.80
C GLN A 30 7.09 2.99 -14.68
N LEU A 31 7.17 2.17 -13.62
CA LEU A 31 8.22 1.18 -13.43
C LEU A 31 8.24 0.11 -14.53
N SER A 32 7.06 -0.28 -15.03
CA SER A 32 6.92 -1.20 -16.17
C SER A 32 7.44 -0.55 -17.45
N ALA A 33 7.09 0.72 -17.67
CA ALA A 33 7.61 1.50 -18.80
C ALA A 33 9.13 1.63 -18.76
N PHE A 34 9.72 1.95 -17.61
CA PHE A 34 11.18 2.07 -17.50
C PHE A 34 11.90 0.74 -17.72
N GLN A 35 11.26 -0.38 -17.37
CA GLN A 35 11.83 -1.70 -17.65
C GLN A 35 11.90 -1.95 -19.15
N GLU A 36 10.81 -1.70 -19.87
CA GLU A 36 10.75 -1.90 -21.32
C GLU A 36 11.68 -0.93 -22.07
N ALA A 37 11.71 0.35 -21.66
CA ALA A 37 12.62 1.35 -22.24
C ALA A 37 14.10 0.99 -22.00
N SER A 38 14.42 0.40 -20.85
CA SER A 38 15.80 0.02 -20.51
C SER A 38 16.35 -1.03 -21.49
N VAL A 39 15.51 -1.98 -21.89
CA VAL A 39 15.85 -3.03 -22.86
C VAL A 39 16.04 -2.41 -24.24
N LEU A 40 15.09 -1.58 -24.69
CA LEU A 40 15.12 -0.99 -26.04
C LEU A 40 16.27 0.02 -26.24
N LEU A 41 16.59 0.81 -25.21
CA LEU A 41 17.63 1.85 -25.27
C LEU A 41 19.02 1.32 -24.90
N GLY A 42 19.11 0.09 -24.38
CA GLY A 42 20.33 -0.47 -23.81
C GLY A 42 20.86 0.35 -22.63
N ARG A 43 19.96 0.97 -21.85
CA ARG A 43 20.26 1.80 -20.66
C ARG A 43 19.75 1.10 -19.40
N SER A 44 20.18 1.53 -18.21
CA SER A 44 19.61 0.99 -16.98
C SER A 44 18.20 1.55 -16.71
N LYS A 45 17.38 0.77 -16.00
CA LYS A 45 16.05 1.21 -15.53
C LYS A 45 16.13 2.52 -14.75
N GLN A 46 17.15 2.64 -13.88
CA GLN A 46 17.39 3.84 -13.08
C GLN A 46 17.75 5.05 -13.94
N ALA A 47 18.53 4.87 -15.00
CA ALA A 47 18.85 5.95 -15.93
C ALA A 47 17.61 6.45 -16.67
N CYS A 48 16.73 5.55 -17.12
CA CYS A 48 15.46 5.88 -17.77
C CYS A 48 14.54 6.65 -16.80
N ALA A 49 14.41 6.17 -15.56
CA ALA A 49 13.61 6.82 -14.52
C ALA A 49 14.13 8.24 -14.20
N PHE A 50 15.45 8.39 -14.07
CA PHE A 50 16.06 9.70 -13.80
C PHE A 50 15.82 10.68 -14.95
N ARG A 51 16.04 10.25 -16.20
CA ARG A 51 15.83 11.09 -17.39
C ARG A 51 14.37 11.53 -17.51
N TRP A 52 13.44 10.59 -17.36
CA TRP A 52 12.01 10.88 -17.37
C TRP A 52 11.63 11.91 -16.30
N ASN A 53 11.99 11.66 -15.04
CA ASN A 53 11.59 12.52 -13.93
C ASN A 53 12.22 13.92 -13.97
N LYS A 54 13.46 14.05 -14.43
CA LYS A 54 14.19 15.32 -14.40
C LYS A 54 14.03 16.15 -15.66
N ASN A 55 13.96 15.53 -16.84
CA ASN A 55 14.02 16.24 -18.11
C ASN A 55 12.73 16.15 -18.95
N LEU A 56 11.99 15.05 -18.89
CA LEU A 56 10.88 14.81 -19.84
C LEU A 56 9.51 15.08 -19.22
N ARG A 57 9.24 14.56 -18.02
CA ARG A 57 7.97 14.75 -17.30
C ARG A 57 7.62 16.23 -17.07
N PRO A 58 8.55 17.11 -16.64
CA PRO A 58 8.24 18.54 -16.44
C PRO A 58 7.91 19.30 -17.72
N THR A 59 8.34 18.79 -18.89
CA THR A 59 8.03 19.39 -20.20
C THR A 59 6.65 19.01 -20.71
N LEU A 60 6.14 17.85 -20.30
CA LEU A 60 4.85 17.31 -20.72
C LEU A 60 3.72 17.74 -19.79
N VAL A 61 3.99 17.70 -18.49
CA VAL A 61 3.13 18.23 -17.45
C VAL A 61 3.88 19.44 -16.93
N PRO A 62 3.48 20.67 -17.30
CA PRO A 62 3.94 21.84 -16.59
C PRO A 62 3.79 21.52 -15.11
N LYS A 63 4.86 21.69 -14.32
CA LYS A 63 4.65 21.72 -12.87
C LYS A 63 3.63 22.83 -12.66
N GLU A 64 2.39 22.48 -12.40
CA GLU A 64 1.55 23.35 -11.61
C GLU A 64 2.41 23.63 -10.39
N VAL A 65 2.82 24.90 -10.26
CA VAL A 65 3.50 25.39 -9.08
C VAL A 65 2.45 25.40 -7.98
N TYR A 66 2.00 24.21 -7.58
CA TYR A 66 1.62 24.03 -6.21
C TYR A 66 2.93 24.17 -5.46
N PRO A 67 3.05 25.15 -4.56
CA PRO A 67 4.05 25.06 -3.52
C PRO A 67 3.99 23.62 -3.02
N ARG A 68 5.14 22.94 -2.98
CA ARG A 68 5.20 21.71 -2.21
C ARG A 68 4.96 22.20 -0.78
N GLU A 69 3.70 22.20 -0.35
CA GLU A 69 3.33 22.45 1.02
C GLU A 69 4.10 21.38 1.78
N VAL A 70 5.22 21.80 2.36
CA VAL A 70 5.85 21.02 3.41
C VAL A 70 4.73 21.00 4.45
N PRO A 71 4.11 19.83 4.73
CA PRO A 71 3.02 19.80 5.67
C PRO A 71 3.54 20.48 6.93
N ASP A 72 2.86 21.55 7.36
CA ASP A 72 3.24 22.23 8.58
C ASP A 72 3.42 21.16 9.66
N SER A 73 4.46 21.28 10.49
CA SER A 73 4.76 20.28 11.52
C SER A 73 3.51 19.99 12.37
N THR A 74 2.67 21.00 12.56
CA THR A 74 1.34 20.92 13.20
C THR A 74 0.37 20.00 12.44
N SER A 75 0.28 20.09 11.12
CA SER A 75 -0.60 19.23 10.30
C SER A 75 -0.16 17.77 10.34
N LEU A 76 1.14 17.51 10.26
CA LEU A 76 1.68 16.16 10.40
C LEU A 76 1.44 15.60 11.81
N GLN A 77 1.66 16.41 12.84
CA GLN A 77 1.40 16.04 14.24
C GLN A 77 -0.09 15.74 14.47
N ASN A 78 -0.99 16.54 13.90
CA ASN A 78 -2.44 16.31 13.99
C ASN A 78 -2.85 15.00 13.32
N HIS A 79 -2.34 14.71 12.13
CA HIS A 79 -2.63 13.45 11.43
C HIS A 79 -2.10 12.24 12.20
N LEU A 80 -0.91 12.35 12.78
CA LEU A 80 -0.36 11.31 13.64
C LEU A 80 -1.23 11.10 14.87
N GLN A 81 -1.65 12.18 15.53
CA GLN A 81 -2.51 12.11 16.70
C GLN A 81 -3.85 11.43 16.38
N LEU A 82 -4.48 11.77 15.25
CA LEU A 82 -5.71 11.13 14.78
C LEU A 82 -5.51 9.62 14.54
N ALA A 83 -4.40 9.23 13.91
CA ALA A 83 -4.08 7.84 13.67
C ALA A 83 -3.85 7.06 14.98
N MET A 84 -3.18 7.68 15.96
CA MET A 84 -2.94 7.08 17.27
C MET A 84 -4.24 6.90 18.05
N ASN A 85 -5.09 7.94 18.11
CA ASN A 85 -6.38 7.86 18.79
C ASN A 85 -7.28 6.78 18.14
N SER A 86 -7.32 6.73 16.80
CA SER A 86 -8.08 5.71 16.08
C SER A 86 -7.59 4.29 16.38
N TYR A 87 -6.27 4.11 16.52
CA TYR A 87 -5.70 2.83 16.89
C TYR A 87 -6.08 2.43 18.33
N ASP A 88 -6.02 3.37 19.27
CA ASP A 88 -6.38 3.12 20.67
C ASP A 88 -7.86 2.75 20.81
N GLU A 89 -8.77 3.45 20.11
CA GLU A 89 -10.20 3.14 20.08
C GLU A 89 -10.47 1.74 19.49
N MET A 90 -9.79 1.40 18.39
CA MET A 90 -9.90 0.08 17.78
C MET A 90 -9.42 -1.02 18.72
N LYS A 91 -8.28 -0.79 19.39
CA LYS A 91 -7.71 -1.73 20.34
C LYS A 91 -8.66 -1.96 21.53
N GLN A 92 -9.24 -0.89 22.08
CA GLN A 92 -10.21 -1.00 23.16
C GLN A 92 -11.44 -1.82 22.72
N SER A 93 -11.99 -1.53 21.55
CA SER A 93 -13.13 -2.27 20.99
C SER A 93 -12.82 -3.76 20.84
N TYR A 94 -11.60 -4.08 20.39
CA TYR A 94 -11.12 -5.46 20.28
C TYR A 94 -11.03 -6.16 21.64
N GLU A 95 -10.49 -5.49 22.66
CA GLU A 95 -10.39 -6.05 24.02
C GLU A 95 -11.77 -6.34 24.63
N GLU A 96 -12.75 -5.46 24.38
CA GLU A 96 -14.14 -5.65 24.82
C GLU A 96 -14.78 -6.87 24.16
N ILE A 97 -14.63 -7.01 22.84
CA ILE A 97 -15.12 -8.18 22.09
C ILE A 97 -14.45 -9.46 22.59
N LEU A 98 -13.14 -9.43 22.83
CA LEU A 98 -12.40 -10.58 23.32
C LEU A 98 -12.93 -11.04 24.69
N LYS A 99 -13.20 -10.09 25.58
CA LYS A 99 -13.78 -10.37 26.90
C LYS A 99 -15.19 -10.97 26.78
N ALA A 100 -16.03 -10.39 25.93
CA ALA A 100 -17.39 -10.91 25.69
C ALA A 100 -17.35 -12.34 25.13
N HIS A 101 -16.48 -12.60 24.16
CA HIS A 101 -16.26 -13.92 23.60
C HIS A 101 -15.82 -14.94 24.66
N MET A 102 -14.88 -14.57 25.55
CA MET A 102 -14.44 -15.45 26.63
C MET A 102 -15.56 -15.78 27.62
N SER A 103 -16.38 -14.80 27.99
CA SER A 103 -17.54 -15.02 28.87
C SER A 103 -18.56 -15.95 28.23
N LEU A 104 -18.92 -15.70 26.96
CA LEU A 104 -19.87 -16.54 26.23
C LEU A 104 -19.36 -17.97 26.08
N LYS A 105 -18.07 -18.15 25.80
CA LYS A 105 -17.44 -19.47 25.72
C LYS A 105 -17.57 -20.24 27.05
N LYS A 106 -17.34 -19.55 28.18
CA LYS A 106 -17.48 -20.16 29.51
C LYS A 106 -18.92 -20.59 29.79
N GLU A 107 -19.90 -19.75 29.46
CA GLU A 107 -21.32 -20.07 29.64
C GLU A 107 -21.76 -21.25 28.76
N TYR A 108 -21.28 -21.28 27.51
CA TYR A 108 -21.49 -22.40 26.59
C TYR A 108 -20.96 -23.72 27.17
N GLU A 109 -19.72 -23.74 27.67
CA GLU A 109 -19.11 -24.93 28.27
C GLU A 109 -19.89 -25.41 29.51
N LEU A 110 -20.40 -24.48 30.34
CA LEU A 110 -21.24 -24.82 31.48
C LEU A 110 -22.55 -25.47 31.04
N LEU A 111 -23.23 -24.90 30.03
CA LEU A 111 -24.48 -25.43 29.52
C LEU A 111 -24.27 -26.80 28.86
N GLU A 112 -23.20 -26.97 28.09
CA GLU A 112 -22.85 -28.24 27.45
C GLU A 112 -22.63 -29.34 28.50
N ASN A 113 -21.90 -29.02 29.57
CA ASN A 113 -21.68 -29.96 30.67
C ASN A 113 -22.97 -30.29 31.43
N TRP A 114 -23.83 -29.29 31.67
CA TRP A 114 -25.13 -29.50 32.31
C TRP A 114 -26.04 -30.41 31.47
N LEU A 115 -26.10 -30.20 30.15
CA LEU A 115 -26.86 -31.05 29.23
C LEU A 115 -26.34 -32.49 29.23
N LYS A 116 -25.01 -32.68 29.18
CA LYS A 116 -24.39 -34.01 29.26
C LYS A 116 -24.80 -34.74 30.55
N GLN A 117 -24.76 -34.06 31.69
CA GLN A 117 -25.19 -34.63 32.97
C GLN A 117 -26.68 -35.01 32.96
N GLY A 118 -27.56 -34.13 32.46
CA GLY A 118 -28.99 -34.42 32.33
C GLY A 118 -29.28 -35.66 31.48
N MET A 119 -28.61 -35.79 30.33
CA MET A 119 -28.73 -36.96 29.45
C MET A 119 -28.27 -38.25 30.14
N THR A 120 -27.16 -38.21 30.89
CA THR A 120 -26.71 -39.39 31.65
C THR A 120 -27.66 -39.78 32.77
N TYR A 121 -28.33 -38.81 33.41
CA TYR A 121 -29.29 -39.08 34.47
C TYR A 121 -30.56 -39.73 33.93
N ILE A 122 -31.07 -39.26 32.80
CA ILE A 122 -32.24 -39.84 32.11
C ILE A 122 -31.94 -41.25 31.62
N GLY A 123 -30.78 -41.46 30.97
CA GLY A 123 -30.38 -42.78 30.45
C GLY A 123 -30.15 -43.85 31.51
N LYS A 124 -29.86 -43.48 32.76
CA LYS A 124 -29.76 -44.41 33.90
C LYS A 124 -31.10 -44.80 34.52
N ARG A 125 -32.19 -44.10 34.16
CA ARG A 125 -33.53 -44.27 34.74
C ARG A 125 -34.51 -44.99 33.79
N SER A 126 -34.12 -45.18 32.53
CA SER A 126 -34.72 -46.08 31.55
C SER A 126 -34.11 -47.47 31.65
#